data_AF-A0A7Y8LFB1-F1
#
_entry.id   AF-A0A7Y8LFB1-F1
#
_cell.length_a   1.000
_cell.length_b   1.000
_cell.length_c   1.000
_cell.angle_alpha   90.00
_cell.angle_beta   90.00
_cell.angle_gamma   90.00
#
_symmetry.space_group_name_H-M   'P 1'
#
loop_
_entity.id
_entity.type
_entity.pdbx_description
1 polymer ?
#
loop_
_entity_poly.entity_id
_entity_poly.type
_entity_poly.pdbx_seq_one_letter_code
_entity_poly.pdbx_strand_id
1 'polypeptide(L)'
;MCLFILGYLLVAVITLYAQPQRVARMDKNGDDKISKHEFEGLNKMFTAMNTDGDRYVSKEESQNFRKTRKSKNINIENNEKQTYPDLIIKKYDKKRAWPGNIVFADSNRKCIVEANLEGKVVWQHSLPNAKLLGDVELLPNDNVLVLSAHDGIYEINRYHKVVWSYKNKLVDHDIDRLQNGNTLIASASSEKASEFPYKDPQVFEVNPKGEIVWKWYAKTEYANSKYKDIRSKDANDWVHVNSVQRLNDGLTLISMRNWNLLIAVDEKGLTKWKTGATELRKQGAKSQSPSCPHTAVLLENGNIIVSEPVKGRVIEWDPKQEKVVWSYALF
;
A
#
# COMPACT_ATOMS: atom_id res chain seq x y z
N MET A 1 -9.41 -16.38 -19.02
CA MET A 1 -7.96 -16.63 -18.96
C MET A 1 -7.26 -15.58 -19.83
N CYS A 2 -6.70 -14.55 -19.19
CA CYS A 2 -5.71 -13.61 -19.74
C CYS A 2 -5.19 -12.80 -18.54
N LEU A 3 -4.26 -13.39 -17.79
CA LEU A 3 -3.36 -12.66 -16.90
C LEU A 3 -2.26 -12.06 -17.79
N PHE A 4 -2.20 -10.74 -17.89
CA PHE A 4 -0.99 -10.06 -18.35
C PHE A 4 -0.48 -9.20 -17.20
N ILE A 5 0.41 -9.79 -16.39
CA ILE A 5 1.26 -9.05 -15.46
C ILE A 5 2.48 -8.61 -16.27
N LEU A 6 2.36 -7.47 -16.93
CA LEU A 6 3.53 -6.77 -17.47
C LEU A 6 4.19 -6.06 -16.29
N GLY A 7 5.25 -6.68 -15.78
CA GLY A 7 6.09 -6.14 -14.72
C GLY A 7 6.81 -4.87 -15.16
N TYR A 8 6.15 -3.73 -14.98
CA TYR A 8 6.76 -2.42 -14.88
C TYR A 8 6.28 -1.79 -13.59
N LEU A 9 7.06 -2.00 -12.54
CA LEU A 9 6.83 -1.41 -11.24
C LEU A 9 7.39 0.01 -11.25
N LEU A 10 6.52 1.02 -11.38
CA LEU A 10 6.86 2.39 -10.99
C LEU A 10 6.43 2.54 -9.53
N VAL A 11 7.39 2.69 -8.63
CA VAL A 11 7.12 3.00 -7.23
C VAL A 11 7.15 4.51 -7.05
N ALA A 12 5.99 5.13 -6.95
CA ALA A 12 5.85 6.52 -6.50
C ALA A 12 5.48 6.48 -5.01
N VAL A 13 6.47 6.56 -4.13
CA VAL A 13 6.25 6.69 -2.67
C VAL A 13 6.23 8.18 -2.34
N ILE A 14 5.08 8.67 -1.90
CA ILE A 14 4.97 9.96 -1.22
C ILE A 14 4.42 9.64 0.18
N THR A 15 5.33 9.40 1.13
CA THR A 15 4.97 9.26 2.55
C THR A 15 5.66 10.37 3.32
N LEU A 16 4.88 11.35 3.78
CA LEU A 16 5.32 12.45 4.64
C LEU A 16 5.26 11.99 6.09
N TYR A 17 6.34 11.51 6.71
CA TYR A 17 6.57 11.63 8.17
C TYR A 17 8.05 11.39 8.52
N ALA A 18 8.63 12.33 9.27
CA ALA A 18 9.95 12.17 9.87
C ALA A 18 9.91 11.04 10.93
N GLN A 19 10.78 10.04 10.78
CA GLN A 19 10.76 8.81 11.57
C GLN A 19 11.50 8.96 12.92
N PRO A 20 10.88 8.68 14.08
CA PRO A 20 11.56 8.67 15.38
C PRO A 20 12.51 7.45 15.52
N GLN A 21 13.59 7.58 16.30
CA GLN A 21 14.62 6.54 16.42
C GLN A 21 14.11 5.27 17.12
N ARG A 22 14.54 4.09 16.64
CA ARG A 22 14.15 2.72 17.09
C ARG A 22 14.12 2.49 18.61
N VAL A 23 15.00 3.18 19.35
CA VAL A 23 15.14 3.06 20.81
C VAL A 23 13.93 3.66 21.52
N ALA A 24 13.50 4.86 21.09
CA ALA A 24 12.32 5.53 21.62
C ALA A 24 11.00 4.80 21.32
N ARG A 25 11.02 3.73 20.52
CA ARG A 25 9.84 2.91 20.19
C ARG A 25 9.75 1.62 21.03
N MET A 26 10.89 1.14 21.53
CA MET A 26 10.97 -0.12 22.29
C MET A 26 11.06 0.12 23.79
N ASP A 27 11.53 1.30 24.20
CA ASP A 27 11.48 1.78 25.57
C ASP A 27 10.01 2.03 25.98
N LYS A 28 9.39 1.02 26.62
CA LYS A 28 7.96 1.05 27.01
C LYS A 28 7.78 1.74 28.36
N ASN A 29 8.82 1.75 29.19
CA ASN A 29 8.80 2.34 30.52
C ASN A 29 9.39 3.77 30.57
N GLY A 30 9.98 4.26 29.48
CA GLY A 30 10.52 5.61 29.34
C GLY A 30 11.88 5.80 30.03
N ASP A 31 12.68 4.74 30.19
CA ASP A 31 13.97 4.77 30.91
C ASP A 31 15.19 5.01 30.00
N ASP A 32 14.97 5.34 28.72
CA ASP A 32 15.97 5.54 27.67
C ASP A 32 16.84 4.30 27.38
N LYS A 33 16.43 3.13 27.88
CA LYS A 33 17.05 1.84 27.64
C LYS A 33 15.99 0.82 27.18
N ILE A 34 16.44 -0.33 26.69
CA ILE A 34 15.56 -1.42 26.28
C ILE A 34 15.90 -2.64 27.11
N SER A 35 14.98 -3.06 27.97
CA SER A 35 15.10 -4.32 28.70
C SER A 35 14.82 -5.53 27.82
N LYS A 36 15.17 -6.73 28.31
CA LYS A 36 14.84 -7.98 27.61
C LYS A 36 13.33 -8.21 27.44
N HIS A 37 12.50 -7.65 28.33
CA HIS A 37 11.05 -7.76 28.26
C HIS A 37 10.43 -6.80 27.25
N GLU A 38 11.12 -5.68 27.00
CA GLU A 38 10.76 -4.69 25.98
C GLU A 38 11.25 -5.06 24.59
N PHE A 39 12.28 -5.91 24.51
CA PHE A 39 12.91 -6.28 23.26
C PHE A 39 12.07 -7.26 22.44
N GLU A 40 11.58 -6.81 21.29
CA GLU A 40 10.70 -7.59 20.41
C GLU A 40 11.45 -8.48 19.38
N GLY A 41 12.78 -8.37 19.33
CA GLY A 41 13.67 -9.13 18.43
C GLY A 41 14.04 -10.53 18.94
N LEU A 42 15.01 -11.18 18.27
CA LEU A 42 15.54 -12.48 18.71
C LEU A 42 16.43 -12.33 19.95
N ASN A 43 16.34 -13.24 20.92
CA ASN A 43 17.20 -13.22 22.13
C ASN A 43 18.70 -13.10 21.81
N LYS A 44 19.18 -13.77 20.75
CA LYS A 44 20.59 -13.67 20.30
C LYS A 44 20.97 -12.23 19.88
N MET A 45 20.03 -11.46 19.35
CA MET A 45 20.27 -10.05 18.98
C MET A 45 20.30 -9.14 20.19
N PHE A 46 19.46 -9.38 21.19
CA PHE A 46 19.54 -8.65 22.46
C PHE A 46 20.93 -8.80 23.07
N THR A 47 21.40 -10.05 23.18
CA THR A 47 22.74 -10.36 23.67
C THR A 47 23.86 -9.75 22.81
N ALA A 48 23.66 -9.62 21.50
CA ALA A 48 24.65 -9.03 20.61
C ALA A 48 24.68 -7.49 20.64
N MET A 49 23.57 -6.86 21.04
CA MET A 49 23.46 -5.41 21.20
C MET A 49 23.94 -4.95 22.56
N ASN A 50 23.64 -5.71 23.62
CA ASN A 50 24.09 -5.47 24.98
C ASN A 50 25.57 -5.84 25.10
N THR A 51 26.43 -4.86 24.81
CA THR A 51 27.88 -5.02 24.73
C THR A 51 28.57 -4.84 26.07
N ASP A 52 27.98 -4.05 26.97
CA ASP A 52 28.51 -3.82 28.31
C ASP A 52 28.04 -4.85 29.35
N GLY A 53 27.05 -5.68 28.99
CA GLY A 53 26.51 -6.74 29.84
C GLY A 53 25.54 -6.25 30.91
N ASP A 54 25.07 -5.00 30.85
CA ASP A 54 24.25 -4.38 31.91
C ASP A 54 22.78 -4.89 31.96
N ARG A 55 22.44 -5.78 31.02
CA ARG A 55 21.11 -6.42 30.81
C ARG A 55 20.08 -5.53 30.15
N TYR A 56 20.50 -4.37 29.65
CA TYR A 56 19.71 -3.46 28.85
C TYR A 56 20.41 -3.23 27.51
N VAL A 57 19.73 -2.56 26.58
CA VAL A 57 20.32 -2.05 25.35
C VAL A 57 20.12 -0.55 25.35
N SER A 58 21.21 0.20 25.48
CA SER A 58 21.19 1.65 25.41
C SER A 58 21.03 2.17 23.98
N LYS A 59 20.70 3.46 23.87
CA LYS A 59 20.67 4.16 22.58
C LYS A 59 21.99 4.09 21.83
N GLU A 60 23.09 4.24 22.55
CA GLU A 60 24.44 4.18 22.00
C GLU A 60 24.78 2.78 21.51
N GLU A 61 24.46 1.75 22.28
CA GLU A 61 24.66 0.34 21.88
C GLU A 61 23.84 -0.04 20.65
N SER A 62 22.57 0.40 20.59
CA SER A 62 21.72 0.19 19.41
C SER A 62 22.29 0.87 18.16
N GLN A 63 22.81 2.09 18.31
CA GLN A 63 23.45 2.83 17.22
C GLN A 63 24.79 2.22 16.81
N ASN A 64 25.60 1.81 17.78
CA ASN A 64 26.90 1.19 17.56
C ASN A 64 26.71 -0.16 16.88
N PHE A 65 25.82 -1.03 17.38
CA PHE A 65 25.45 -2.29 16.74
C PHE A 65 24.99 -2.10 15.28
N ARG A 66 24.24 -1.02 14.98
CA ARG A 66 23.87 -0.66 13.60
C ARG A 66 25.08 -0.28 12.76
N LYS A 67 26.02 0.51 13.30
CA LYS A 67 27.27 0.88 12.63
C LYS A 67 28.16 -0.33 12.40
N THR A 68 28.35 -1.21 13.39
CA THR A 68 29.13 -2.46 13.24
C THR A 68 28.49 -3.43 12.27
N ARG A 69 27.15 -3.52 12.25
CA ARG A 69 26.43 -4.34 11.25
C ARG A 69 26.60 -3.78 9.84
N LYS A 70 26.62 -2.46 9.66
CA LYS A 70 26.92 -1.80 8.38
C LYS A 70 28.39 -1.95 7.96
N SER A 71 29.34 -1.94 8.90
CA SER A 71 30.78 -1.93 8.60
C SER A 71 31.40 -3.33 8.50
N LYS A 72 30.85 -4.35 9.18
CA LYS A 72 31.47 -5.69 9.23
C LYS A 72 30.82 -6.76 8.35
N ASN A 73 29.75 -6.51 7.59
CA ASN A 73 29.05 -7.56 6.82
C ASN A 73 28.76 -8.82 7.69
N ILE A 74 28.55 -8.67 9.00
CA ILE A 74 28.32 -9.81 9.89
C ILE A 74 26.90 -10.32 9.63
N ASN A 75 26.83 -11.36 8.81
CA ASN A 75 25.68 -12.24 8.69
C ASN A 75 25.54 -13.01 10.00
N ILE A 76 24.60 -12.58 10.85
CA ILE A 76 23.90 -13.54 11.70
C ILE A 76 23.03 -14.31 10.71
N GLU A 77 23.43 -15.54 10.40
CA GLU A 77 22.80 -16.42 9.42
C GLU A 77 21.27 -16.38 9.49
N ASN A 78 20.66 -15.74 8.49
CA ASN A 78 19.36 -16.11 7.97
C ASN A 78 19.62 -16.48 6.51
N ASN A 79 19.63 -17.78 6.22
CA ASN A 79 19.90 -18.36 4.90
C ASN A 79 18.76 -18.09 3.89
N GLU A 80 18.42 -16.84 3.64
CA GLU A 80 17.77 -16.45 2.39
C GLU A 80 18.81 -15.71 1.56
N LYS A 81 19.23 -16.33 0.44
CA LYS A 81 20.17 -15.70 -0.51
C LYS A 81 19.61 -14.34 -0.90
N GLN A 82 20.28 -13.29 -0.42
CA GLN A 82 19.99 -11.87 -0.63
C GLN A 82 20.27 -11.39 -2.07
N THR A 83 20.18 -12.29 -3.05
CA THR A 83 20.41 -11.98 -4.45
C THR A 83 19.07 -11.88 -5.13
N TYR A 84 18.76 -10.67 -5.58
CA TYR A 84 17.62 -10.41 -6.45
C TYR A 84 18.19 -10.00 -7.82
N PRO A 85 18.77 -10.97 -8.57
CA PRO A 85 19.69 -10.70 -9.67
C PRO A 85 19.07 -9.91 -10.83
N ASP A 86 17.74 -9.95 -10.94
CA ASP A 86 17.00 -9.29 -12.02
C ASP A 86 16.46 -7.90 -11.64
N LEU A 87 16.73 -7.41 -10.41
CA LEU A 87 16.39 -6.02 -10.06
C LEU A 87 17.41 -5.07 -10.68
N ILE A 88 16.96 -4.32 -11.68
CA ILE A 88 17.81 -3.38 -12.41
C ILE A 88 17.18 -2.00 -12.32
N ILE A 89 17.98 -1.01 -11.92
CA ILE A 89 17.59 0.40 -11.97
C ILE A 89 17.84 0.92 -13.41
N LYS A 90 16.78 0.97 -14.22
CA LYS A 90 16.87 1.46 -15.62
C LYS A 90 17.17 2.95 -15.72
N LYS A 91 16.65 3.75 -14.78
CA LYS A 91 16.79 5.21 -14.76
C LYS A 91 16.73 5.70 -13.32
N TYR A 92 17.70 6.51 -12.90
CA TYR A 92 17.74 7.15 -11.60
C TYR A 92 18.29 8.58 -11.73
N ASP A 93 17.44 9.56 -11.48
CA ASP A 93 17.82 10.96 -11.38
C ASP A 93 17.70 11.42 -9.92
N LYS A 94 18.85 11.55 -9.26
CA LYS A 94 18.95 11.97 -7.85
C LYS A 94 18.29 13.32 -7.55
N LYS A 95 18.20 14.21 -8.54
CA LYS A 95 17.58 15.54 -8.35
C LYS A 95 16.06 15.49 -8.41
N ARG A 96 15.49 14.39 -8.90
CA ARG A 96 14.05 14.20 -9.10
C ARG A 96 13.48 13.03 -8.29
N ALA A 97 14.33 12.26 -7.63
CA ALA A 97 13.93 11.17 -6.76
C ALA A 97 13.96 11.62 -5.30
N TRP A 98 12.96 11.20 -4.54
CA TRP A 98 13.03 11.29 -3.09
C TRP A 98 14.15 10.39 -2.56
N PRO A 99 14.93 10.85 -1.56
CA PRO A 99 15.94 10.00 -0.93
C PRO A 99 15.26 8.88 -0.14
N GLY A 100 15.87 7.70 -0.13
CA GLY A 100 15.37 6.57 0.66
C GLY A 100 15.53 5.24 -0.05
N ASN A 101 14.76 4.26 0.43
CA ASN A 101 14.62 2.95 -0.20
C ASN A 101 13.24 2.83 -0.83
N ILE A 102 13.13 1.91 -1.76
CA ILE A 102 11.89 1.52 -2.41
C ILE A 102 11.43 0.20 -1.77
N VAL A 103 10.18 0.15 -1.29
CA VAL A 103 9.53 -1.08 -0.86
C VAL A 103 8.53 -1.50 -1.92
N PHE A 104 8.50 -2.78 -2.27
CA PHE A 104 7.54 -3.32 -3.23
C PHE A 104 7.23 -4.79 -2.96
N ALA A 105 6.06 -5.23 -3.41
CA ALA A 105 5.66 -6.62 -3.34
C ALA A 105 5.85 -7.32 -4.69
N ASP A 106 6.57 -8.44 -4.69
CA ASP A 106 6.74 -9.32 -5.83
C ASP A 106 5.82 -10.52 -5.68
N SER A 107 4.66 -10.45 -6.33
CA SER A 107 3.68 -11.53 -6.30
C SER A 107 4.15 -12.80 -7.03
N ASN A 108 5.09 -12.71 -7.97
CA ASN A 108 5.63 -13.88 -8.68
C ASN A 108 6.56 -14.67 -7.76
N ARG A 109 7.43 -13.99 -7.03
CA ARG A 109 8.34 -14.60 -6.04
C ARG A 109 7.73 -14.77 -4.65
N LYS A 110 6.51 -14.29 -4.45
CA LYS A 110 5.79 -14.33 -3.16
C LYS A 110 6.60 -13.67 -2.04
N CYS A 111 7.21 -12.53 -2.31
CA CYS A 111 8.01 -11.82 -1.33
C CYS A 111 7.79 -10.32 -1.37
N ILE A 112 8.20 -9.66 -0.29
CA ILE A 112 8.29 -8.21 -0.19
C ILE A 112 9.76 -7.86 -0.21
N VAL A 113 10.13 -6.83 -0.96
CA VAL A 113 11.51 -6.41 -1.16
C VAL A 113 11.62 -4.94 -0.82
N GLU A 114 12.63 -4.60 -0.02
CA GLU A 114 13.12 -3.25 0.14
C GLU A 114 14.50 -3.16 -0.50
N ALA A 115 14.67 -2.22 -1.43
CA ALA A 115 15.93 -1.97 -2.12
C ALA A 115 16.30 -0.49 -2.08
N ASN A 116 17.60 -0.20 -2.02
CA ASN A 116 18.08 1.18 -2.18
C ASN A 116 18.01 1.61 -3.66
N LEU A 117 18.26 2.90 -3.91
CA LEU A 117 18.20 3.48 -5.26
C LEU A 117 19.39 3.07 -6.16
N GLU A 118 20.34 2.30 -5.63
CA GLU A 118 21.40 1.62 -6.38
C GLU A 118 21.01 0.18 -6.78
N GLY A 119 19.79 -0.28 -6.45
CA GLY A 119 19.30 -1.63 -6.78
C GLY A 119 19.77 -2.73 -5.82
N LYS A 120 20.41 -2.37 -4.71
CA LYS A 120 20.79 -3.32 -3.67
C LYS A 120 19.60 -3.60 -2.77
N VAL A 121 19.21 -4.87 -2.66
CA VAL A 121 18.23 -5.32 -1.66
C VAL A 121 18.81 -5.14 -0.26
N VAL A 122 18.08 -4.42 0.59
CA VAL A 122 18.46 -4.13 1.99
C VAL A 122 17.58 -4.86 3.00
N TRP A 123 16.38 -5.28 2.61
CA TRP A 123 15.49 -6.14 3.38
C TRP A 123 14.58 -6.94 2.44
N GLN A 124 14.21 -8.16 2.83
CA GLN A 124 13.28 -9.00 2.08
C GLN A 124 12.50 -9.90 3.04
N HIS A 125 11.25 -10.20 2.73
CA HIS A 125 10.44 -11.15 3.50
C HIS A 125 9.61 -12.03 2.58
N SER A 126 9.70 -13.35 2.79
CA SER A 126 8.95 -14.35 2.03
C SER A 126 7.57 -14.60 2.64
N LEU A 127 6.54 -14.62 1.79
CA LEU A 127 5.16 -14.98 2.12
C LEU A 127 4.68 -16.09 1.17
N PRO A 128 5.20 -17.33 1.30
CA PRO A 128 4.97 -18.39 0.32
C PRO A 128 3.49 -18.78 0.14
N ASN A 129 2.66 -18.52 1.16
CA ASN A 129 1.23 -18.81 1.14
C ASN A 129 0.36 -17.64 0.64
N ALA A 130 0.96 -16.50 0.30
CA ALA A 130 0.22 -15.37 -0.24
C ALA A 130 -0.36 -15.71 -1.62
N LYS A 131 -1.59 -15.30 -1.88
CA LYS A 131 -2.27 -15.57 -3.15
C LYS A 131 -1.78 -14.64 -4.23
N LEU A 132 -2.05 -13.36 -4.07
CA LEU A 132 -1.65 -12.29 -4.99
C LEU A 132 -1.21 -11.12 -4.14
N LEU A 133 0.09 -10.90 -4.04
CA LEU A 133 0.59 -9.71 -3.34
C LEU A 133 0.26 -8.47 -4.18
N GLY A 134 -0.22 -7.43 -3.53
CA GLY A 134 -0.56 -6.16 -4.16
C GLY A 134 0.11 -5.01 -3.46
N ASP A 135 -0.67 -4.01 -3.09
CA ASP A 135 -0.21 -2.82 -2.40
C ASP A 135 0.53 -3.13 -1.08
N VAL A 136 1.54 -2.29 -0.80
CA VAL A 136 2.51 -2.43 0.27
C VAL A 136 2.88 -1.06 0.82
N GLU A 137 2.80 -0.92 2.13
CA GLU A 137 3.04 0.33 2.83
C GLU A 137 4.16 0.18 3.86
N LEU A 138 5.07 1.14 3.91
CA LEU A 138 6.01 1.28 5.02
C LEU A 138 5.39 2.15 6.12
N LEU A 139 5.15 1.56 7.29
CA LEU A 139 4.47 2.23 8.40
C LEU A 139 5.43 3.11 9.23
N PRO A 140 4.91 4.10 9.97
CA PRO A 140 5.71 4.94 10.88
C PRO A 140 6.48 4.18 11.97
N ASN A 141 6.03 2.97 12.31
CA ASN A 141 6.71 2.08 13.25
C ASN A 141 7.81 1.21 12.60
N ASP A 142 8.12 1.44 11.31
CA ASP A 142 9.06 0.66 10.50
C ASP A 142 8.59 -0.78 10.26
N ASN A 143 7.31 -1.08 10.48
CA ASN A 143 6.72 -2.32 9.98
C ASN A 143 6.29 -2.14 8.52
N VAL A 144 6.12 -3.25 7.83
CA VAL A 144 5.62 -3.29 6.46
C VAL A 144 4.21 -3.87 6.48
N LEU A 145 3.24 -3.08 6.04
CA LEU A 145 1.88 -3.55 5.78
C LEU A 145 1.82 -4.05 4.34
N VAL A 146 1.21 -5.21 4.10
CA VAL A 146 1.06 -5.77 2.76
C VAL A 146 -0.27 -6.46 2.60
N LEU A 147 -0.88 -6.31 1.41
CA LEU A 147 -2.07 -7.07 1.04
C LEU A 147 -1.73 -8.33 0.25
N SER A 148 -2.52 -9.37 0.51
CA SER A 148 -2.63 -10.60 -0.27
C SER A 148 -4.09 -10.71 -0.72
N ALA A 149 -4.36 -10.38 -1.98
CA ALA A 149 -5.72 -10.27 -2.50
C ALA A 149 -6.49 -11.60 -2.33
N HIS A 150 -7.75 -11.50 -1.92
CA HIS A 150 -8.64 -12.62 -1.59
C HIS A 150 -8.17 -13.52 -0.44
N ASP A 151 -7.25 -13.04 0.38
CA ASP A 151 -6.71 -13.74 1.55
C ASP A 151 -6.71 -12.82 2.78
N GLY A 152 -6.08 -11.65 2.70
CA GLY A 152 -6.06 -10.69 3.79
C GLY A 152 -4.89 -9.72 3.77
N ILE A 153 -4.63 -9.13 4.94
CA ILE A 153 -3.59 -8.13 5.18
C ILE A 153 -2.64 -8.66 6.25
N TYR A 154 -1.35 -8.33 6.11
CA TYR A 154 -0.31 -8.67 7.08
C TYR A 154 0.53 -7.45 7.41
N GLU A 155 0.78 -7.24 8.69
CA GLU A 155 1.77 -6.29 9.18
C GLU A 155 2.99 -7.07 9.66
N ILE A 156 4.14 -6.80 9.06
CA ILE A 156 5.38 -7.55 9.27
C ILE A 156 6.43 -6.61 9.84
N ASN A 157 6.99 -6.95 10.99
CA ASN A 157 8.08 -6.17 11.54
C ASN A 157 9.41 -6.48 10.84
N ARG A 158 10.43 -5.64 11.09
CA ARG A 158 11.77 -5.82 10.51
C ARG A 158 12.49 -7.10 10.94
N TYR A 159 11.95 -7.83 11.91
CA TYR A 159 12.44 -9.14 12.35
C TYR A 159 11.74 -10.31 11.66
N HIS A 160 11.01 -10.05 10.56
CA HIS A 160 10.30 -11.06 9.77
C HIS A 160 9.18 -11.76 10.56
N LYS A 161 8.60 -11.11 11.57
CA LYS A 161 7.42 -11.61 12.28
C LYS A 161 6.18 -10.86 11.81
N VAL A 162 5.12 -11.61 11.51
CA VAL A 162 3.77 -11.05 11.38
C VAL A 162 3.31 -10.62 12.77
N VAL A 163 3.15 -9.33 13.00
CA VAL A 163 2.74 -8.75 14.29
C VAL A 163 1.25 -8.39 14.32
N TRP A 164 0.62 -8.29 13.15
CA TRP A 164 -0.82 -8.15 12.99
C TRP A 164 -1.26 -8.77 11.67
N SER A 165 -2.49 -9.29 11.62
CA SER A 165 -3.08 -9.77 10.37
C SER A 165 -4.60 -9.66 10.40
N TYR A 166 -5.19 -9.48 9.22
CA TYR A 166 -6.64 -9.46 9.03
C TYR A 166 -7.02 -10.35 7.86
N LYS A 167 -7.74 -11.44 8.12
CA LYS A 167 -8.16 -12.41 7.11
C LYS A 167 -9.55 -12.08 6.59
N ASN A 168 -9.64 -11.69 5.33
CA ASN A 168 -10.91 -11.44 4.67
C ASN A 168 -10.75 -11.55 3.16
N LYS A 169 -11.64 -12.31 2.52
CA LYS A 169 -11.64 -12.54 1.07
C LYS A 169 -12.04 -11.29 0.26
N LEU A 170 -12.61 -10.28 0.92
CA LEU A 170 -12.96 -8.99 0.35
C LEU A 170 -11.76 -8.04 0.23
N VAL A 171 -10.63 -8.33 0.89
CA VAL A 171 -9.41 -7.52 0.75
C VAL A 171 -8.88 -7.66 -0.67
N ASP A 172 -8.75 -6.52 -1.35
CA ASP A 172 -8.35 -6.47 -2.75
C ASP A 172 -7.79 -5.08 -3.13
N HIS A 173 -6.95 -5.02 -4.16
CA HIS A 173 -6.38 -3.81 -4.80
C HIS A 173 -5.53 -2.85 -3.93
N ASP A 174 -6.06 -2.32 -2.82
CA ASP A 174 -5.46 -1.17 -2.10
C ASP A 174 -5.75 -1.21 -0.59
N ILE A 175 -4.76 -0.86 0.24
CA ILE A 175 -4.88 -0.77 1.70
C ILE A 175 -4.10 0.42 2.26
N ASP A 176 -4.69 1.15 3.20
CA ASP A 176 -4.02 2.28 3.86
C ASP A 176 -4.14 2.15 5.38
N ARG A 177 -3.00 2.19 6.12
CA ARG A 177 -3.03 2.40 7.57
C ARG A 177 -3.33 3.87 7.87
N LEU A 178 -4.46 4.11 8.52
CA LEU A 178 -4.89 5.44 8.93
C LEU A 178 -4.19 5.89 10.22
N GLN A 179 -4.14 7.21 10.43
CA GLN A 179 -3.52 7.83 11.62
C GLN A 179 -4.13 7.36 12.95
N ASN A 180 -5.41 6.99 12.95
CA ASN A 180 -6.12 6.44 14.11
C ASN A 180 -5.81 4.96 14.38
N GLY A 181 -4.94 4.33 13.57
CA GLY A 181 -4.57 2.92 13.66
C GLY A 181 -5.49 1.97 12.88
N ASN A 182 -6.61 2.44 12.33
CA ASN A 182 -7.48 1.62 11.49
C ASN A 182 -6.85 1.37 10.11
N THR A 183 -7.36 0.39 9.38
CA THR A 183 -6.97 0.13 7.99
C THR A 183 -8.15 0.35 7.06
N LEU A 184 -7.98 1.24 6.09
CA LEU A 184 -8.92 1.47 4.99
C LEU A 184 -8.62 0.47 3.86
N ILE A 185 -9.66 -0.12 3.28
CA ILE A 185 -9.53 -1.27 2.39
C ILE A 185 -10.42 -1.11 1.17
N ALA A 186 -9.84 -1.21 -0.03
CA ALA A 186 -10.58 -1.38 -1.27
C ALA A 186 -11.06 -2.84 -1.45
N SER A 187 -12.18 -3.03 -2.12
CA SER A 187 -12.85 -4.33 -2.24
C SER A 187 -13.51 -4.48 -3.61
N ALA A 188 -12.69 -4.43 -4.67
CA ALA A 188 -13.17 -4.60 -6.05
C ALA A 188 -13.89 -5.95 -6.27
N SER A 189 -13.42 -6.98 -5.58
CA SER A 189 -13.97 -8.34 -5.66
C SER A 189 -15.25 -8.59 -4.86
N SER A 190 -15.81 -7.56 -4.21
CA SER A 190 -17.15 -7.61 -3.59
C SER A 190 -18.29 -7.72 -4.61
N GLU A 191 -17.99 -7.57 -5.90
CA GLU A 191 -18.98 -7.24 -6.93
C GLU A 191 -19.41 -8.44 -7.79
N LYS A 192 -19.88 -9.51 -7.17
CA LYS A 192 -20.44 -10.66 -7.91
C LYS A 192 -21.71 -10.26 -8.64
N ALA A 193 -21.68 -10.24 -9.97
CA ALA A 193 -22.78 -9.74 -10.81
C ALA A 193 -24.16 -10.35 -10.49
N SER A 194 -24.20 -11.63 -10.12
CA SER A 194 -25.41 -12.36 -9.73
C SER A 194 -26.08 -11.84 -8.45
N GLU A 195 -25.39 -11.00 -7.69
CA GLU A 195 -25.84 -10.47 -6.40
C GLU A 195 -26.24 -8.99 -6.48
N PHE A 196 -26.42 -8.43 -7.68
CA PHE A 196 -26.82 -7.03 -7.83
C PHE A 196 -28.24 -6.78 -7.28
N PRO A 197 -28.46 -5.73 -6.45
CA PRO A 197 -27.47 -4.78 -5.93
C PRO A 197 -26.57 -5.41 -4.84
N TYR A 198 -25.26 -5.22 -4.97
CA TYR A 198 -24.23 -5.93 -4.19
C TYR A 198 -24.44 -5.86 -2.67
N LYS A 199 -24.22 -6.98 -1.98
CA LYS A 199 -24.38 -7.09 -0.52
C LYS A 199 -23.16 -6.62 0.25
N ASP A 200 -21.98 -6.86 -0.31
CA ASP A 200 -20.70 -6.52 0.29
C ASP A 200 -20.28 -5.07 -0.06
N PRO A 201 -19.53 -4.41 0.84
CA PRO A 201 -19.05 -3.06 0.61
C PRO A 201 -17.90 -3.04 -0.40
N GLN A 202 -17.83 -1.97 -1.18
CA GLN A 202 -16.74 -1.73 -2.14
C GLN A 202 -15.53 -1.07 -1.46
N VAL A 203 -15.75 -0.41 -0.32
CA VAL A 203 -14.71 0.10 0.57
C VAL A 203 -15.14 -0.13 2.01
N PHE A 204 -14.22 -0.53 2.87
CA PHE A 204 -14.51 -0.64 4.30
C PHE A 204 -13.29 -0.31 5.14
N GLU A 205 -13.52 0.05 6.40
CA GLU A 205 -12.48 0.38 7.37
C GLU A 205 -12.54 -0.62 8.52
N VAL A 206 -11.38 -1.15 8.92
CA VAL A 206 -11.26 -2.06 10.06
C VAL A 206 -10.39 -1.49 11.15
N ASN A 207 -10.75 -1.71 12.41
CA ASN A 207 -9.90 -1.33 13.53
C ASN A 207 -8.80 -2.39 13.81
N PRO A 208 -7.84 -2.12 14.71
CA PRO A 208 -6.79 -3.09 15.05
C PRO A 208 -7.30 -4.43 15.60
N LYS A 209 -8.54 -4.51 16.11
CA LYS A 209 -9.18 -5.76 16.55
C LYS A 209 -9.80 -6.55 15.41
N GLY A 210 -9.80 -6.01 14.18
CA GLY A 210 -10.41 -6.63 13.00
C GLY A 210 -11.91 -6.36 12.86
N GLU A 211 -12.47 -5.45 13.63
CA GLU A 211 -13.88 -5.08 13.56
C GLU A 211 -14.09 -4.06 12.44
N ILE A 212 -15.10 -4.26 11.59
CA ILE A 212 -15.45 -3.28 10.56
C ILE A 212 -16.15 -2.10 11.23
N VAL A 213 -15.54 -0.91 11.14
CA VAL A 213 -16.03 0.32 11.78
C VAL A 213 -16.67 1.30 10.80
N TRP A 214 -16.42 1.12 9.49
CA TRP A 214 -17.05 1.91 8.43
C TRP A 214 -17.19 1.09 7.15
N LYS A 215 -18.21 1.40 6.35
CA LYS A 215 -18.51 0.74 5.08
C LYS A 215 -19.04 1.75 4.09
N TRP A 216 -18.63 1.61 2.84
CA TRP A 216 -19.21 2.34 1.72
C TRP A 216 -19.74 1.39 0.65
N TYR A 217 -20.89 1.78 0.12
CA TYR A 217 -21.66 1.02 -0.85
C TYR A 217 -21.99 1.93 -2.03
N ALA A 218 -21.49 1.57 -3.21
CA ALA A 218 -21.79 2.33 -4.43
C ALA A 218 -23.30 2.35 -4.73
N LYS A 219 -24.04 1.30 -4.33
CA LYS A 219 -25.49 1.21 -4.56
C LYS A 219 -26.29 2.32 -3.88
N THR A 220 -25.77 2.93 -2.81
CA THR A 220 -26.47 3.97 -2.05
C THR A 220 -26.83 5.16 -2.93
N GLU A 221 -25.93 5.58 -3.83
CA GLU A 221 -26.17 6.71 -4.74
C GLU A 221 -26.34 6.28 -6.19
N TYR A 222 -25.75 5.15 -6.60
CA TYR A 222 -25.58 4.85 -8.02
C TYR A 222 -26.50 3.74 -8.56
N ALA A 223 -27.24 2.99 -7.71
CA ALA A 223 -28.05 1.85 -8.17
C ALA A 223 -29.17 2.25 -9.16
N ASN A 224 -29.70 3.47 -9.05
CA ASN A 224 -30.75 4.00 -9.90
C ASN A 224 -30.26 5.17 -10.77
N SER A 225 -28.99 5.12 -11.20
CA SER A 225 -28.35 6.17 -11.98
C SER A 225 -27.99 5.70 -13.40
N LYS A 226 -27.46 6.62 -14.22
CA LYS A 226 -26.87 6.29 -15.52
C LYS A 226 -25.73 5.26 -15.46
N TYR A 227 -25.17 5.02 -14.27
CA TYR A 227 -24.08 4.08 -14.05
C TYR A 227 -24.56 2.65 -13.76
N LYS A 228 -25.87 2.43 -13.53
CA LYS A 228 -26.43 1.14 -13.06
C LYS A 228 -26.04 -0.05 -13.95
N ASP A 229 -25.94 0.17 -15.26
CA ASP A 229 -25.66 -0.88 -16.21
C ASP A 229 -24.17 -0.96 -16.56
N ILE A 230 -23.31 -0.01 -16.18
CA ILE A 230 -21.91 0.02 -16.63
C ILE A 230 -21.08 -1.04 -15.89
N ARG A 231 -20.73 -2.13 -16.58
CA ARG A 231 -19.90 -3.22 -16.06
C ARG A 231 -18.74 -3.57 -16.98
N SER A 232 -17.72 -4.23 -16.42
CA SER A 232 -16.63 -4.76 -17.21
C SER A 232 -17.00 -6.03 -17.96
N LYS A 233 -16.52 -6.22 -19.19
CA LYS A 233 -16.75 -7.46 -19.94
C LYS A 233 -16.10 -8.68 -19.29
N ASP A 234 -14.92 -8.50 -18.69
CA ASP A 234 -14.06 -9.62 -18.29
C ASP A 234 -14.35 -10.13 -16.87
N ALA A 235 -14.64 -9.23 -15.92
CA ALA A 235 -14.96 -9.58 -14.54
C ALA A 235 -16.46 -9.44 -14.21
N ASN A 236 -17.22 -8.74 -15.06
CA ASN A 236 -18.64 -8.41 -14.84
C ASN A 236 -18.91 -7.70 -13.50
N ASP A 237 -17.88 -7.02 -12.98
CA ASP A 237 -17.96 -6.10 -11.85
C ASP A 237 -18.49 -4.72 -12.30
N TRP A 238 -18.98 -3.95 -11.34
CA TRP A 238 -19.70 -2.69 -11.53
C TRP A 238 -18.81 -1.46 -11.40
N VAL A 239 -18.36 -1.09 -10.20
CA VAL A 239 -17.47 0.07 -10.00
C VAL A 239 -16.00 -0.33 -10.09
N HIS A 240 -15.64 -1.48 -9.52
CA HIS A 240 -14.27 -1.96 -9.40
C HIS A 240 -13.36 -0.89 -8.79
N VAL A 241 -13.43 -0.74 -7.45
CA VAL A 241 -12.63 0.24 -6.72
C VAL A 241 -11.16 -0.17 -6.76
N ASN A 242 -10.34 0.66 -7.38
CA ASN A 242 -8.92 0.41 -7.59
C ASN A 242 -8.03 0.98 -6.50
N SER A 243 -8.45 2.11 -5.91
CA SER A 243 -7.69 2.77 -4.86
C SER A 243 -8.59 3.60 -3.96
N VAL A 244 -8.15 3.80 -2.74
CA VAL A 244 -8.84 4.53 -1.69
C VAL A 244 -7.84 5.35 -0.91
N GLN A 245 -8.22 6.56 -0.49
CA GLN A 245 -7.35 7.41 0.34
C GLN A 245 -8.21 8.19 1.32
N ARG A 246 -7.84 8.19 2.62
CA ARG A 246 -8.41 9.13 3.58
C ARG A 246 -7.71 10.48 3.44
N LEU A 247 -8.49 11.54 3.20
CA LEU A 247 -8.00 12.91 3.05
C LEU A 247 -7.90 13.60 4.42
N ASN A 248 -7.11 14.68 4.49
CA ASN A 248 -6.87 15.46 5.72
C ASN A 248 -8.13 16.12 6.28
N ASP A 249 -9.14 16.38 5.44
CA ASP A 249 -10.44 16.93 5.84
C ASP A 249 -11.43 15.85 6.30
N GLY A 250 -11.01 14.58 6.34
CA GLY A 250 -11.80 13.44 6.77
C GLY A 250 -12.60 12.76 5.65
N LEU A 251 -12.65 13.34 4.45
CA LEU A 251 -13.29 12.70 3.30
C LEU A 251 -12.49 11.49 2.82
N THR A 252 -13.17 10.54 2.20
CA THR A 252 -12.52 9.38 1.56
C THR A 252 -12.57 9.52 0.05
N LEU A 253 -11.40 9.66 -0.58
CA LEU A 253 -11.23 9.61 -2.03
C LEU A 253 -11.31 8.16 -2.50
N ILE A 254 -12.13 7.88 -3.51
CA ILE A 254 -12.37 6.54 -4.06
C ILE A 254 -12.20 6.59 -5.57
N SER A 255 -11.34 5.71 -6.11
CA SER A 255 -11.14 5.55 -7.55
C SER A 255 -11.98 4.41 -8.11
N MET A 256 -12.98 4.73 -8.95
CA MET A 256 -13.86 3.75 -9.58
C MET A 256 -13.44 3.50 -11.03
N ARG A 257 -12.67 2.42 -11.23
CA ARG A 257 -12.02 2.11 -12.52
C ARG A 257 -13.01 2.04 -13.66
N ASN A 258 -14.11 1.32 -13.45
CA ASN A 258 -15.04 1.02 -14.53
C ASN A 258 -15.79 2.26 -15.02
N TRP A 259 -15.86 3.32 -14.22
CA TRP A 259 -16.56 4.56 -14.59
C TRP A 259 -15.63 5.71 -14.91
N ASN A 260 -14.31 5.50 -14.81
CA ASN A 260 -13.31 6.56 -14.95
C ASN A 260 -13.65 7.77 -14.05
N LEU A 261 -14.09 7.48 -12.82
CA LEU A 261 -14.66 8.47 -11.91
C LEU A 261 -13.93 8.41 -10.58
N LEU A 262 -13.52 9.58 -10.10
CA LEU A 262 -13.03 9.79 -8.75
C LEU A 262 -14.10 10.51 -7.95
N ILE A 263 -14.36 10.05 -6.73
CA ILE A 263 -15.31 10.69 -5.81
C ILE A 263 -14.64 10.91 -4.46
N ALA A 264 -15.04 11.96 -3.75
CA ALA A 264 -14.79 12.07 -2.33
C ALA A 264 -16.10 11.96 -1.57
N VAL A 265 -16.14 11.08 -0.58
CA VAL A 265 -17.32 10.81 0.23
C VAL A 265 -17.08 11.19 1.70
N ASP A 266 -18.14 11.59 2.39
CA ASP A 266 -18.09 11.83 3.84
C ASP A 266 -18.19 10.55 4.67
N GLU A 267 -18.22 10.69 6.00
CA GLU A 267 -18.36 9.58 6.95
C GLU A 267 -19.69 8.82 6.82
N LYS A 268 -20.71 9.45 6.22
CA LYS A 268 -22.01 8.81 5.92
C LYS A 268 -21.99 8.12 4.55
N GLY A 269 -20.89 8.25 3.81
CA GLY A 269 -20.73 7.69 2.47
C GLY A 269 -21.40 8.49 1.36
N LEU A 270 -21.77 9.75 1.63
CA LEU A 270 -22.39 10.64 0.64
C LEU A 270 -21.32 11.37 -0.17
N THR A 271 -21.48 11.41 -1.49
CA THR A 271 -20.54 12.12 -2.37
C THR A 271 -20.57 13.63 -2.11
N LYS A 272 -19.42 14.21 -1.78
CA LYS A 272 -19.23 15.67 -1.62
C LYS A 272 -18.76 16.34 -2.90
N TRP A 273 -17.85 15.69 -3.59
CA TRP A 273 -17.41 16.13 -4.91
C TRP A 273 -16.97 14.92 -5.71
N LYS A 274 -16.94 15.12 -7.03
CA LYS A 274 -16.46 14.12 -7.98
C LYS A 274 -15.73 14.81 -9.11
N THR A 275 -14.76 14.11 -9.67
CA THR A 275 -13.97 14.58 -10.80
C THR A 275 -13.55 13.39 -11.66
N GLY A 276 -13.09 13.68 -12.87
CA GLY A 276 -12.91 12.66 -13.89
C GLY A 276 -14.20 12.39 -14.65
N ALA A 277 -14.14 11.42 -15.56
CA ALA A 277 -15.08 11.19 -16.65
C ALA A 277 -14.93 12.13 -17.85
N THR A 278 -13.71 12.37 -18.34
CA THR A 278 -13.52 12.94 -19.68
C THR A 278 -14.12 12.03 -20.76
N GLU A 279 -14.06 10.72 -20.55
CA GLU A 279 -14.81 9.70 -21.29
C GLU A 279 -15.32 8.62 -20.33
N LEU A 280 -16.64 8.41 -20.29
CA LEU A 280 -17.26 7.28 -19.59
C LEU A 280 -17.00 5.98 -20.35
N ARG A 281 -16.76 4.89 -19.61
CA ARG A 281 -16.71 3.56 -20.21
C ARG A 281 -18.06 3.21 -20.84
N LYS A 282 -18.05 2.74 -22.10
CA LYS A 282 -19.24 2.15 -22.74
C LYS A 282 -19.58 0.80 -22.10
N GLN A 283 -20.87 0.52 -21.94
CA GLN A 283 -21.36 -0.77 -21.44
C GLN A 283 -20.79 -1.92 -22.30
N GLY A 284 -20.27 -2.97 -21.66
CA GLY A 284 -19.72 -4.15 -22.35
C GLY A 284 -18.32 -3.96 -22.97
N ALA A 285 -17.65 -2.82 -22.72
CA ALA A 285 -16.25 -2.65 -23.09
C ALA A 285 -15.35 -3.64 -22.33
N LYS A 286 -14.23 -4.09 -22.94
CA LYS A 286 -13.18 -4.90 -22.28
C LYS A 286 -12.55 -4.14 -21.09
N SER A 287 -11.91 -4.82 -20.14
CA SER A 287 -11.38 -4.27 -18.87
C SER A 287 -10.45 -3.06 -19.04
N GLN A 288 -9.90 -2.89 -20.24
CA GLN A 288 -9.14 -1.71 -20.64
C GLN A 288 -10.09 -0.54 -20.94
N SER A 289 -10.58 0.13 -19.89
CA SER A 289 -11.06 1.52 -20.03
C SER A 289 -9.90 2.39 -20.51
N PRO A 290 -10.11 3.46 -21.29
CA PRO A 290 -9.01 4.23 -21.86
C PRO A 290 -8.02 4.75 -20.81
N SER A 291 -8.49 5.12 -19.62
CA SER A 291 -7.65 5.59 -18.50
C SER A 291 -7.39 4.54 -17.44
N CYS A 292 -8.42 3.80 -16.99
CA CYS A 292 -8.37 2.87 -15.85
C CYS A 292 -7.65 3.50 -14.64
N PRO A 293 -8.23 4.49 -13.94
CA PRO A 293 -7.52 5.18 -12.86
C PRO A 293 -7.11 4.20 -11.75
N HIS A 294 -5.81 4.04 -11.52
CA HIS A 294 -5.23 3.32 -10.39
C HIS A 294 -4.48 4.31 -9.50
N THR A 295 -4.38 3.98 -8.20
CA THR A 295 -3.53 4.69 -7.23
C THR A 295 -3.74 6.20 -7.29
N ALA A 296 -5.00 6.62 -7.13
CA ALA A 296 -5.36 8.04 -7.10
C ALA A 296 -4.95 8.65 -5.76
N VAL A 297 -4.07 9.65 -5.79
CA VAL A 297 -3.55 10.31 -4.59
C VAL A 297 -3.72 11.83 -4.71
N LEU A 298 -4.41 12.45 -3.76
CA LEU A 298 -4.53 13.91 -3.69
C LEU A 298 -3.22 14.53 -3.20
N LEU A 299 -2.74 15.54 -3.93
CA LEU A 299 -1.55 16.32 -3.62
C LEU A 299 -1.91 17.58 -2.82
N GLU A 300 -0.92 18.17 -2.14
CA GLU A 300 -1.08 19.41 -1.37
C GLU A 300 -1.54 20.61 -2.23
N ASN A 301 -1.19 20.63 -3.51
CA ASN A 301 -1.64 21.67 -4.45
C ASN A 301 -3.10 21.50 -4.90
N GLY A 302 -3.78 20.44 -4.46
CA GLY A 302 -5.16 20.11 -4.80
C GLY A 302 -5.32 19.31 -6.10
N ASN A 303 -4.23 18.99 -6.80
CA ASN A 303 -4.25 18.09 -7.96
C ASN A 303 -4.20 16.62 -7.50
N ILE A 304 -4.47 15.70 -8.43
CA ILE A 304 -4.51 14.26 -8.14
C ILE A 304 -3.50 13.53 -9.04
N ILE A 305 -2.59 12.77 -8.46
CA ILE A 305 -1.78 11.81 -9.23
C ILE A 305 -2.63 10.59 -9.53
N VAL A 306 -2.66 10.18 -10.80
CA VAL A 306 -3.39 9.00 -11.24
C VAL A 306 -2.51 8.16 -12.16
N SER A 307 -2.44 6.87 -11.89
CA SER A 307 -1.80 5.91 -12.79
C SER A 307 -2.81 5.43 -13.84
N GLU A 308 -2.44 5.52 -15.12
CA GLU A 308 -3.22 5.03 -16.27
C GLU A 308 -2.48 3.86 -16.94
N PRO A 309 -2.59 2.63 -16.42
CA PRO A 309 -1.77 1.50 -16.88
C PRO A 309 -2.07 1.11 -18.33
N VAL A 310 -3.31 1.30 -18.80
CA VAL A 310 -3.69 1.01 -20.19
C VAL A 310 -2.95 1.93 -21.17
N LYS A 311 -2.67 3.17 -20.76
CA LYS A 311 -1.89 4.15 -21.54
C LYS A 311 -0.40 4.11 -21.22
N GLY A 312 0.02 3.28 -20.26
CA GLY A 312 1.42 3.23 -19.82
C GLY A 312 1.95 4.56 -19.29
N ARG A 313 1.13 5.33 -18.56
CA ARG A 313 1.55 6.64 -18.06
C ARG A 313 1.04 6.95 -16.65
N VAL A 314 1.68 7.91 -16.01
CA VAL A 314 1.18 8.59 -14.81
C VAL A 314 0.80 10.02 -15.21
N ILE A 315 -0.29 10.53 -14.66
CA ILE A 315 -0.77 11.89 -14.89
C ILE A 315 -0.92 12.65 -13.57
N GLU A 316 -0.78 13.96 -13.65
CA GLU A 316 -1.30 14.90 -12.65
C GLU A 316 -2.58 15.52 -13.21
N TRP A 317 -3.69 15.29 -12.54
CA TRP A 317 -5.03 15.73 -12.89
C TRP A 317 -5.43 16.94 -12.06
N ASP A 318 -5.79 18.04 -12.71
CA ASP A 318 -6.42 19.19 -12.05
C ASP A 318 -7.94 18.93 -11.96
N PRO A 319 -8.49 18.69 -10.75
CA PRO A 319 -9.90 18.36 -10.59
C PRO A 319 -10.83 19.57 -10.75
N LYS A 320 -10.31 20.79 -10.70
CA LYS A 320 -11.09 22.02 -10.89
C LYS A 320 -11.25 22.36 -12.36
N GLN A 321 -10.20 22.15 -13.15
CA GLN A 321 -10.20 22.40 -14.59
C GLN A 321 -10.52 21.16 -15.43
N GLU A 322 -10.61 20.00 -14.79
CA GLU A 322 -10.82 18.69 -15.41
C GLU A 322 -9.86 18.42 -16.58
N LYS A 323 -8.56 18.61 -16.32
CA LYS A 323 -7.53 18.39 -17.33
C LYS A 323 -6.25 17.79 -16.76
N VAL A 324 -5.51 17.12 -17.63
CA VAL A 324 -4.14 16.70 -17.33
C VAL A 324 -3.23 17.94 -17.38
N VAL A 325 -2.55 18.24 -16.27
CA VAL A 325 -1.59 19.36 -16.18
C VAL A 325 -0.14 18.89 -16.27
N TRP A 326 0.11 17.61 -16.01
CA TRP A 326 1.40 16.96 -16.20
C TRP A 326 1.22 15.48 -16.54
N SER A 327 2.18 14.89 -17.26
CA SER A 327 2.19 13.45 -17.52
C SER A 327 3.59 12.90 -17.72
N TYR A 328 3.77 11.62 -17.41
CA TYR A 328 5.00 10.86 -17.64
C TYR A 328 4.69 9.48 -18.22
N ALA A 329 5.23 9.20 -19.41
CA ALA A 329 5.11 7.91 -20.07
C ALA A 329 6.15 6.90 -19.54
N LEU A 330 5.73 5.64 -19.39
CA LEU A 330 6.53 4.55 -18.84
C LEU A 330 7.13 3.64 -19.92
N PHE A 331 6.55 3.62 -21.12
CA PHE A 331 7.02 2.89 -22.29
C PHE A 331 6.51 3.51 -23.59
#